data_AF-A0A7V5IZY3-F1
#
_entry.id   AF-A0A7V5IZY3-F1
#
_cell.length_a   1.000
_cell.length_b   1.000
_cell.length_c   1.000
_cell.angle_alpha   90.00
_cell.angle_beta   90.00
_cell.angle_gamma   90.00
#
_symmetry.space_group_name_H-M   'P 1'
#
loop_
_entity.id
_entity.type
_entity.pdbx_description
1 polymer ?
#
loop_
_entity_poly.entity_id
_entity_poly.type
_entity_poly.pdbx_seq_one_letter_code
_entity_poly.pdbx_strand_id
1 'polypeptide(L)'
;YMPNLFKVLNLINELEKQEKAGLSTTGVTSQIPGTQPRKNRDFSKEKEFYLKVTNPEGLVFGGNVKAISSSNSAGDFDVLAYHTNFISIIKNKLVLHLPDKTEKEIPLDTGILRCYNNIVDIYLGIEVI
;
A
#
# COMPACT_ATOMS: atom_id res chain seq x y z
N TYR A 1 -33.42 -10.59 -17.57
CA TYR A 1 -34.04 -9.51 -16.78
C TYR A 1 -33.23 -8.25 -17.02
N MET A 2 -33.69 -7.40 -17.95
CA MET A 2 -33.09 -6.08 -18.19
C MET A 2 -33.81 -5.05 -17.31
N PRO A 3 -33.12 -4.25 -16.49
CA PRO A 3 -33.76 -3.18 -15.74
C PRO A 3 -34.22 -2.07 -16.71
N ASN A 4 -35.45 -1.59 -16.49
CA ASN A 4 -36.12 -0.55 -17.27
C ASN A 4 -35.22 0.67 -17.49
N LEU A 5 -34.88 0.94 -18.76
CA LEU A 5 -34.03 2.07 -19.21
C LEU A 5 -34.55 3.44 -18.71
N PHE A 6 -35.85 3.57 -18.50
CA PHE A 6 -36.50 4.76 -17.93
C PHE A 6 -36.12 5.05 -16.47
N LYS A 7 -35.71 4.05 -15.67
CA LYS A 7 -35.21 4.29 -14.30
C LYS A 7 -33.77 4.78 -14.28
N VAL A 8 -32.94 4.33 -15.25
CA VAL A 8 -31.53 4.73 -15.35
C VAL A 8 -31.41 6.18 -15.80
N LEU A 9 -32.25 6.60 -16.77
CA LEU A 9 -32.22 7.97 -17.28
C LEU A 9 -32.62 9.02 -16.23
N ASN A 10 -33.59 8.70 -15.37
CA ASN A 10 -34.00 9.58 -14.28
C ASN A 10 -32.95 9.67 -13.16
N LEU A 11 -32.18 8.61 -12.92
CA LEU A 11 -31.11 8.60 -11.92
C LEU A 11 -29.91 9.46 -12.36
N ILE A 12 -29.59 9.48 -13.66
CA ILE A 12 -28.51 10.30 -14.21
C ILE A 12 -28.86 11.80 -14.11
N ASN A 13 -30.10 12.17 -14.46
CA ASN A 13 -30.54 13.56 -14.37
C ASN A 13 -30.60 14.08 -12.92
N GLU A 14 -30.88 13.22 -11.94
CA GLU A 14 -30.89 13.57 -10.52
C GLU A 14 -29.46 13.77 -9.97
N LEU A 15 -28.47 13.04 -10.49
CA LEU A 15 -27.06 13.14 -10.10
C LEU A 15 -26.39 14.40 -10.68
N GLU A 16 -26.70 14.78 -11.92
CA GLU A 16 -26.15 16.00 -12.54
C GLU A 16 -26.66 17.30 -11.88
N LYS A 17 -27.87 17.26 -11.27
CA LYS A 17 -28.46 18.39 -10.54
C LYS A 17 -27.74 18.68 -9.21
N GLN A 18 -27.03 17.70 -8.64
CA GLN A 18 -26.30 17.86 -7.38
C GLN A 18 -24.87 18.41 -7.56
N GLU A 19 -24.32 18.36 -8.77
CA GLU A 19 -22.94 18.80 -9.03
C GLU A 19 -22.82 20.32 -9.26
N LYS A 20 -23.92 21.02 -9.61
CA LYS A 20 -23.89 22.45 -9.99
C LYS A 20 -24.26 23.46 -8.89
N ALA A 21 -24.46 23.04 -7.64
CA ALA A 21 -24.92 23.93 -6.56
C ALA A 21 -23.91 24.17 -5.41
N GLY A 22 -22.62 23.83 -5.57
CA GLY A 22 -21.67 23.91 -4.46
C GLY A 22 -20.25 24.28 -4.85
N LEU A 23 -20.03 25.50 -5.36
CA LEU A 23 -18.68 26.08 -5.41
C LEU A 23 -18.67 27.48 -4.80
N SER A 24 -18.39 27.55 -3.50
CA SER A 24 -17.72 28.69 -2.87
C SER A 24 -16.99 28.22 -1.61
N THR A 25 -15.66 28.16 -1.71
CA THR A 25 -14.66 28.55 -0.69
C THR A 25 -14.98 28.25 0.78
N THR A 26 -14.26 27.33 1.41
CA THR A 26 -13.24 27.51 2.48
C THR A 26 -12.91 26.11 3.02
N GLY A 27 -11.66 25.84 3.40
CA GLY A 27 -11.08 24.49 3.51
C GLY A 27 -11.89 23.40 4.22
N VAL A 28 -11.95 22.22 3.60
CA VAL A 28 -12.29 20.93 4.23
C VAL A 28 -11.60 19.80 3.49
N THR A 29 -10.82 19.02 4.26
CA THR A 29 -10.27 17.69 4.00
C THR A 29 -11.20 16.80 3.18
N SER A 30 -10.78 16.42 1.97
CA SER A 30 -11.46 15.38 1.18
C SER A 30 -11.12 14.01 1.76
N GLN A 31 -12.06 13.45 2.52
CA GLN A 31 -12.03 12.07 3.00
C GLN A 31 -12.20 11.11 1.82
N ILE A 32 -11.15 10.33 1.53
CA ILE A 32 -11.24 9.14 0.67
C ILE A 32 -12.02 8.06 1.45
N PRO A 33 -13.03 7.39 0.86
CA PRO A 33 -13.75 6.32 1.54
C PRO A 33 -12.80 5.16 1.82
N GLY A 34 -12.43 4.97 3.09
CA GLY A 34 -11.79 3.74 3.56
C GLY A 34 -10.27 3.75 3.76
N THR A 35 -9.58 4.89 3.73
CA THR A 35 -8.25 4.93 4.37
C THR A 35 -8.47 4.98 5.88
N GLN A 36 -8.54 3.81 6.53
CA GLN A 36 -8.49 3.78 7.98
C GLN A 36 -7.26 4.60 8.41
N PRO A 37 -7.39 5.59 9.31
CA PRO A 37 -6.22 6.19 9.92
C PRO A 37 -5.42 5.03 10.48
N ARG A 38 -4.20 4.81 9.98
CA ARG A 38 -3.34 3.71 10.42
C ARG A 38 -3.08 3.95 11.90
N LYS A 39 -3.94 3.42 12.77
CA LYS A 39 -3.74 3.33 14.22
C LYS A 39 -2.31 2.84 14.39
N ASN A 40 -1.47 3.58 15.13
CA ASN A 40 -0.09 3.19 15.43
C ASN A 40 -0.10 1.71 15.85
N ARG A 41 0.23 0.83 14.90
CA ARG A 41 0.10 -0.61 15.08
C ARG A 41 1.38 -1.02 15.74
N ASP A 42 1.30 -1.39 17.01
CA ASP A 42 2.44 -1.93 17.72
C ASP A 42 2.75 -3.33 17.17
N PHE A 43 3.83 -3.46 16.40
CA PHE A 43 4.30 -4.73 15.87
C PHE A 43 5.06 -5.57 16.90
N SER A 44 5.20 -5.13 18.16
CA SER A 44 6.04 -5.80 19.16
C SER A 44 5.69 -7.26 19.43
N LYS A 45 4.43 -7.67 19.22
CA LYS A 45 3.93 -9.04 19.44
C LYS A 45 3.93 -9.93 18.19
N GLU A 46 4.22 -9.37 17.02
CA GLU A 46 4.18 -10.12 15.77
C GLU A 46 5.38 -11.06 15.65
N LYS A 47 5.17 -12.15 14.91
CA LYS A 47 6.24 -13.10 14.58
C LYS A 47 7.20 -12.48 13.56
N GLU A 48 8.43 -12.96 13.58
CA GLU A 48 9.47 -12.50 12.66
C GLU A 48 9.44 -13.28 11.34
N PHE A 49 9.90 -12.64 10.28
CA PHE A 49 10.21 -13.26 9.00
C PHE A 49 11.52 -12.72 8.44
N TYR A 50 12.16 -13.48 7.56
CA TYR A 50 13.42 -13.06 6.95
C TYR A 50 13.15 -12.14 5.76
N LEU A 51 13.78 -10.97 5.78
CA LEU A 51 13.74 -10.00 4.70
C LEU A 51 15.10 -9.90 4.02
N LYS A 52 15.07 -9.94 2.69
CA LYS A 52 16.22 -9.70 1.83
C LYS A 52 15.92 -8.55 0.88
N VAL A 53 16.73 -7.50 0.92
CA VAL A 53 16.66 -6.36 0.00
C VAL A 53 17.93 -6.34 -0.84
N THR A 54 17.77 -6.41 -2.15
CA THR A 54 18.86 -6.43 -3.13
C THR A 54 18.69 -5.34 -4.16
N ASN A 55 19.80 -4.76 -4.60
CA ASN A 55 19.89 -3.88 -5.77
C ASN A 55 20.84 -4.52 -6.81
N PRO A 56 21.04 -3.92 -7.99
CA PRO A 56 21.98 -4.46 -8.98
C PRO A 56 23.43 -4.56 -8.50
N GLU A 57 23.81 -3.76 -7.50
CA GLU A 57 25.16 -3.74 -6.92
C GLU A 57 25.39 -4.81 -5.85
N GLY A 58 24.32 -5.32 -5.21
CA GLY A 58 24.42 -6.35 -4.18
C GLY A 58 23.29 -6.37 -3.14
N LEU A 59 23.63 -6.85 -1.94
CA LEU A 59 22.71 -6.96 -0.81
C LEU A 59 22.68 -5.64 -0.03
N VAL A 60 21.52 -4.98 -0.01
CA VAL A 60 21.29 -3.72 0.72
C VAL A 60 20.92 -4.00 2.17
N PHE A 61 20.10 -5.03 2.39
CA PHE A 61 19.67 -5.44 3.73
C PHE A 61 19.37 -6.94 3.77
N GLY A 62 19.76 -7.60 4.85
CA GLY A 62 19.42 -8.98 5.12
C GLY A 62 19.24 -9.19 6.62
N GLY A 63 18.04 -9.57 7.06
CA GLY A 63 17.77 -9.74 8.48
C GLY A 63 16.32 -10.06 8.79
N ASN A 64 16.06 -10.38 10.06
CA ASN A 64 14.71 -10.62 10.54
C ASN A 64 13.98 -9.30 10.81
N VAL A 65 12.72 -9.25 10.40
CA VAL A 65 11.82 -8.11 10.61
C VAL A 65 10.48 -8.63 11.13
N LYS A 66 9.72 -7.77 11.81
CA LYS A 66 8.35 -8.11 12.28
C LYS A 66 7.29 -7.77 11.25
N ALA A 67 7.51 -6.66 10.56
CA ALA A 67 6.62 -6.19 9.51
C ALA A 67 7.40 -5.36 8.49
N ILE A 68 6.83 -5.25 7.30
CA ILE A 68 7.22 -4.23 6.33
C ILE A 68 5.98 -3.47 5.88
N SER A 69 6.14 -2.17 5.65
CA SER A 69 5.09 -1.31 5.09
C SER A 69 5.59 -0.72 3.78
N SER A 70 4.75 -0.77 2.75
CA SER A 70 5.05 -0.15 1.47
C SER A 70 3.76 0.20 0.73
N SER A 71 3.89 0.74 -0.48
CA SER A 71 2.79 1.27 -1.27
C SER A 71 2.83 0.68 -2.67
N ASN A 72 1.69 0.24 -3.19
CA ASN A 72 1.53 -0.21 -4.57
C ASN A 72 0.54 0.72 -5.32
N SER A 73 0.09 0.33 -6.52
CA SER A 73 -0.87 1.11 -7.30
C SER A 73 -2.25 1.23 -6.65
N ALA A 74 -2.64 0.26 -5.82
CA ALA A 74 -3.93 0.26 -5.10
C ALA A 74 -3.87 1.05 -3.78
N GLY A 75 -2.70 1.15 -3.16
CA GLY A 75 -2.50 1.95 -1.96
C GLY A 75 -1.41 1.39 -1.04
N ASP A 76 -1.41 1.85 0.20
CA ASP A 76 -0.45 1.40 1.20
C ASP A 76 -0.87 0.05 1.79
N PHE A 77 0.09 -0.85 1.95
CA PHE A 77 -0.12 -2.19 2.52
C PHE A 77 1.00 -2.54 3.51
N ASP A 78 0.75 -3.56 4.33
CA ASP A 78 1.75 -4.11 5.25
C ASP A 78 1.85 -5.62 5.04
N VAL A 79 3.06 -6.15 5.17
CA VAL A 79 3.33 -7.59 5.16
C VAL A 79 3.82 -7.99 6.53
N LEU A 80 3.12 -8.96 7.10
CA LEU A 80 3.40 -9.59 8.39
C LEU A 80 3.91 -11.02 8.14
N ALA A 81 4.43 -11.66 9.19
CA ALA A 81 4.80 -13.06 9.11
C ALA A 81 3.61 -13.94 8.68
N TYR A 82 3.89 -14.96 7.88
CA TYR A 82 2.93 -15.92 7.32
C TYR A 82 1.83 -15.30 6.43
N HIS A 83 2.08 -14.11 5.87
CA HIS A 83 1.25 -13.60 4.80
C HIS A 83 1.27 -14.58 3.60
N THR A 84 0.17 -14.63 2.84
CA THR A 84 0.07 -15.46 1.63
C THR A 84 1.17 -15.11 0.63
N ASN A 85 1.47 -16.05 -0.29
CA ASN A 85 2.47 -15.82 -1.32
C ASN A 85 1.92 -14.84 -2.37
N PHE A 86 2.65 -13.76 -2.65
CA PHE A 86 2.28 -12.77 -3.67
C PHE A 86 3.50 -12.04 -4.22
N ILE A 87 3.33 -11.38 -5.36
CA ILE A 87 4.30 -10.47 -5.95
C ILE A 87 3.59 -9.13 -6.17
N SER A 88 4.24 -8.03 -5.80
CA SER A 88 3.73 -6.67 -6.04
C SER A 88 4.86 -5.75 -6.45
N ILE A 89 4.54 -4.80 -7.33
CA ILE A 89 5.39 -3.63 -7.55
C ILE A 89 5.17 -2.68 -6.37
N ILE A 90 6.26 -2.17 -5.81
CA ILE A 90 6.28 -1.20 -4.73
C ILE A 90 6.91 0.12 -5.20
N LYS A 91 6.47 1.24 -4.63
CA LYS A 91 6.91 2.59 -4.98
C LYS A 91 7.07 3.48 -3.76
N ASN A 92 7.76 4.61 -3.96
CA ASN A 92 8.02 5.68 -2.98
C ASN A 92 8.99 5.29 -1.85
N LYS A 93 8.58 4.34 -1.01
CA LYS A 93 9.37 3.94 0.15
C LYS A 93 9.03 2.56 0.68
N LEU A 94 10.00 2.00 1.38
CA LEU A 94 9.86 0.77 2.15
C LEU A 94 10.20 1.09 3.60
N VAL A 95 9.29 0.79 4.52
CA VAL A 95 9.51 0.92 5.96
C VAL A 95 9.67 -0.47 6.56
N LEU A 96 10.76 -0.68 7.27
CA LEU A 96 11.09 -1.92 7.97
C LEU A 96 10.79 -1.75 9.45
N HIS A 97 9.95 -2.63 10.01
CA HIS A 97 9.67 -2.69 11.44
C HIS A 97 10.56 -3.74 12.09
N LEU A 98 11.60 -3.28 12.78
CA LEU A 98 12.62 -4.14 13.37
C LEU A 98 12.17 -4.72 14.72
N PRO A 99 12.76 -5.85 15.16
CA PRO A 99 12.38 -6.49 16.42
C PRO A 99 12.57 -5.62 17.67
N ASP A 100 13.51 -4.69 17.61
CA ASP A 100 13.86 -3.71 18.65
C ASP A 100 12.91 -2.51 18.75
N LYS A 101 11.79 -2.55 18.01
CA LYS A 101 10.80 -1.46 17.88
C LYS A 101 11.32 -0.23 17.16
N THR A 102 12.45 -0.32 16.47
CA THR A 102 12.90 0.75 15.57
C THR A 102 12.31 0.58 14.19
N GLU A 103 12.15 1.70 13.50
CA GLU A 103 11.73 1.74 12.10
C GLU A 103 12.92 2.17 11.24
N LYS A 104 13.14 1.46 10.12
CA LYS A 104 14.13 1.86 9.11
C LYS A 104 13.43 2.14 7.80
N GLU A 105 13.54 3.37 7.32
CA GLU A 105 12.99 3.79 6.03
C GLU A 105 14.06 3.66 4.94
N ILE A 106 13.70 3.03 3.83
CA ILE A 106 14.52 2.92 2.63
C ILE A 106 13.75 3.64 1.50
N PRO A 107 14.21 4.82 1.05
CA PRO A 107 13.61 5.49 -0.10
C PRO A 107 13.90 4.69 -1.37
N LEU A 108 12.90 4.57 -2.24
CA LEU A 108 13.01 3.87 -3.52
C LEU A 108 11.99 4.42 -4.52
N ASP A 109 12.38 4.55 -5.78
CA ASP A 109 11.43 4.98 -6.81
C ASP A 109 10.47 3.85 -7.19
N THR A 110 11.03 2.70 -7.56
CA THR A 110 10.28 1.48 -7.91
C THR A 110 11.07 0.25 -7.51
N GLY A 111 10.36 -0.80 -7.09
CA GLY A 111 10.93 -2.11 -6.80
C GLY A 111 9.91 -3.23 -6.94
N ILE A 112 10.38 -4.47 -6.92
CA ILE A 112 9.54 -5.67 -6.91
C ILE A 112 9.65 -6.33 -5.55
N LEU A 113 8.51 -6.56 -4.91
CA LEU A 113 8.37 -7.32 -3.68
C LEU A 113 7.83 -8.70 -4.01
N ARG A 114 8.51 -9.74 -3.52
CA ARG A 114 8.06 -11.13 -3.57
C ARG A 114 7.95 -11.67 -2.15
N CYS A 115 6.76 -12.10 -1.76
CA CYS A 115 6.52 -12.84 -0.52
C CYS A 115 6.35 -14.33 -0.87
N TYR A 116 7.21 -15.18 -0.31
CA TYR A 116 7.16 -16.63 -0.53
C TYR A 116 7.64 -17.40 0.70
N ASN A 117 6.81 -18.30 1.22
CA ASN A 117 7.16 -19.20 2.34
C ASN A 117 7.75 -18.46 3.56
N ASN A 118 7.12 -17.35 3.98
CA ASN A 118 7.58 -16.52 5.10
C ASN A 118 8.99 -15.91 4.88
N ILE A 119 9.39 -15.76 3.62
CA ILE A 119 10.58 -15.01 3.20
C ILE A 119 10.09 -13.91 2.27
N VAL A 120 10.58 -12.69 2.48
CA VAL A 120 10.31 -11.57 1.58
C VAL A 120 11.59 -11.16 0.89
N ASP A 121 11.57 -11.21 -0.44
CA ASP A 121 12.63 -10.71 -1.31
C ASP A 121 12.16 -9.38 -1.94
N ILE A 122 13.01 -8.36 -1.86
CA ILE A 122 12.78 -7.05 -2.47
C ILE A 122 13.92 -6.74 -3.42
N TYR A 123 13.56 -6.46 -4.67
CA TYR A 123 14.48 -6.08 -5.74
C TYR A 123 14.30 -4.61 -6.05
N LEU A 124 15.35 -3.82 -5.78
CA LEU A 124 15.43 -2.39 -6.06
C LEU A 124 16.19 -2.14 -7.36
N GLY A 125 16.05 -0.93 -7.94
CA GLY A 125 16.78 -0.53 -9.14
C GLY A 125 16.25 -1.15 -10.42
N ILE A 126 14.96 -1.50 -10.44
CA ILE A 126 14.29 -1.97 -11.65
C ILE A 126 13.62 -0.75 -12.27
N GLU A 127 14.22 -0.26 -13.35
CA GLU A 127 13.55 0.69 -14.25
C GLU A 127 12.53 -0.08 -15.07
N VAL A 128 11.24 0.21 -14.85
CA VAL A 128 10.18 -0.30 -15.72
C VAL A 128 10.22 0.54 -16.99
N ILE A 129 10.79 -0.05 -18.05
CA ILE A 129 10.86 0.54 -19.40
C ILE A 129 9.49 0.50 -20.07
#